data_AF-A0A836U2C1-F1
#
_entry.id   AF-A0A836U2C1-F1
#
_cell.length_a   1.000
_cell.length_b   1.000
_cell.length_c   1.000
_cell.angle_alpha   90.00
_cell.angle_beta   90.00
_cell.angle_gamma   90.00
#
_symmetry.space_group_name_H-M   'P 1'
#
loop_
_entity.id
_entity.type
_entity.pdbx_description
1 polymer ?
#
loop_
_entity_poly.entity_id
_entity_poly.type
_entity_poly.pdbx_seq_one_letter_code
_entity_poly.pdbx_strand_id
1 'polypeptide(L)'
;MTHSFSVRELIQRTEKQFNQADLYYGHGTDNALDEAFYLVMIAAGLEFDCDEEALDKPLLDNIIEHIESLVEKRINQRVPVAYLVNQAWFAGHKFYVDERV
;
A
#
# COMPACT_ATOMS: atom_id res chain seq x y z
N MET A 1 1.93 11.05 -21.80
CA MET A 1 1.60 9.61 -21.95
C MET A 1 1.01 9.18 -20.63
N THR A 2 -0.31 9.11 -20.53
CA THR A 2 -1.01 8.57 -19.35
C THR A 2 -0.73 7.07 -19.31
N HIS A 3 0.17 6.64 -18.41
CA HIS A 3 0.37 5.23 -18.12
C HIS A 3 -0.78 4.80 -17.20
N SER A 4 -1.69 3.99 -17.74
CA SER A 4 -2.70 3.30 -16.95
C SER A 4 -2.00 2.13 -16.26
N PHE A 5 -1.90 2.16 -14.94
CA PHE A 5 -1.43 1.04 -14.14
C PHE A 5 -2.60 0.28 -13.51
N SER A 6 -2.45 -1.03 -13.35
CA SER A 6 -3.32 -1.84 -12.51
C SER A 6 -2.83 -1.88 -11.06
N VAL A 7 -3.69 -2.38 -10.16
CA VAL A 7 -3.32 -2.61 -8.75
C VAL A 7 -2.14 -3.58 -8.67
N ARG A 8 -2.16 -4.65 -9.45
CA ARG A 8 -1.08 -5.65 -9.47
C ARG A 8 0.26 -5.04 -9.86
N GLU A 9 0.27 -4.19 -10.89
CA GLU A 9 1.48 -3.50 -11.35
C GLU A 9 2.00 -2.52 -10.31
N LEU A 10 1.11 -1.77 -9.65
CA LEU A 10 1.48 -0.85 -8.57
C LEU A 10 2.03 -1.58 -7.35
N ILE A 11 1.49 -2.75 -6.97
CA ILE A 11 2.05 -3.57 -5.88
C ILE A 11 3.48 -3.97 -6.20
N GLN A 12 3.73 -4.55 -7.38
CA GLN A 12 5.06 -4.99 -7.79
C GLN A 12 6.06 -3.82 -7.87
N ARG A 13 5.60 -2.66 -8.36
CA ARG A 13 6.44 -1.46 -8.43
C ARG A 13 6.73 -0.90 -7.05
N THR A 14 5.77 -0.92 -6.13
CA THR A 14 5.92 -0.43 -4.76
C THR A 14 6.83 -1.34 -3.95
N GLU A 15 6.65 -2.67 -4.03
CA GLU A 15 7.52 -3.67 -3.41
C GLU A 15 8.99 -3.42 -3.79
N LYS A 16 9.28 -3.23 -5.08
CA LYS A 16 10.65 -2.93 -5.56
C LYS A 16 11.22 -1.67 -4.92
N GLN A 17 10.42 -0.61 -4.83
CA GLN A 17 10.85 0.65 -4.20
C GLN A 17 11.09 0.48 -2.70
N PHE A 18 10.23 -0.26 -2.00
CA PHE A 18 10.39 -0.55 -0.56
C PHE A 18 11.63 -1.40 -0.28
N ASN A 19 11.88 -2.42 -1.10
CA ASN A 19 13.10 -3.22 -1.02
C ASN A 19 14.38 -2.38 -1.25
N GLN A 20 14.33 -1.39 -2.14
CA GLN A 20 15.46 -0.48 -2.38
C GLN A 20 15.64 0.57 -1.28
N ALA A 21 14.61 0.85 -0.50
CA ALA A 21 14.61 1.87 0.53
C ALA A 21 15.12 1.38 1.90
N ASP A 22 15.41 0.09 2.09
CA ASP A 22 15.88 -0.50 3.35
C ASP A 22 14.97 -0.11 4.53
N LEU A 23 13.68 -0.41 4.40
CA LEU A 23 12.64 -0.07 5.38
C LEU A 23 12.48 -1.18 6.43
N TYR A 24 12.08 -0.79 7.65
CA TYR A 24 11.60 -1.74 8.66
C TYR A 24 10.09 -1.95 8.51
N TYR A 25 9.65 -3.21 8.61
CA TYR A 25 8.25 -3.63 8.51
C TYR A 25 7.70 -4.06 9.88
N GLY A 26 6.41 -3.85 10.10
CA GLY A 26 5.72 -4.20 11.36
C GLY A 26 4.20 -4.03 11.22
N HIS A 27 3.47 -3.91 12.34
CA HIS A 27 2.02 -3.63 12.35
C HIS A 27 1.13 -4.61 11.56
N GLY A 28 1.56 -5.88 11.49
CA GLY A 28 0.86 -6.94 10.77
C GLY A 28 1.42 -7.25 9.38
N THR A 29 2.45 -6.53 8.93
CA THR A 29 3.23 -6.85 7.71
C THR A 29 4.66 -7.22 8.09
N ASP A 30 5.24 -8.24 7.46
CA ASP A 30 6.59 -8.74 7.80
C ASP A 30 7.64 -8.42 6.72
N ASN A 31 7.22 -8.01 5.53
CA ASN A 31 8.08 -7.79 4.38
C ASN A 31 7.57 -6.66 3.44
N ALA A 32 8.38 -6.31 2.44
CA ALA A 32 8.10 -5.25 1.48
C ALA A 32 6.85 -5.50 0.63
N LEU A 33 6.62 -6.77 0.23
CA LEU A 33 5.47 -7.17 -0.57
C LEU A 33 4.18 -7.03 0.24
N ASP A 34 4.17 -7.48 1.48
CA ASP A 34 3.01 -7.40 2.38
C ASP A 34 2.61 -5.94 2.63
N GLU A 35 3.58 -5.07 2.94
CA GLU A 35 3.31 -3.65 3.17
C GLU A 35 2.93 -2.91 1.88
N ALA A 36 3.52 -3.28 0.74
CA ALA A 36 3.14 -2.75 -0.58
C ALA A 36 1.71 -3.17 -0.96
N PHE A 37 1.37 -4.45 -0.81
CA PHE A 37 0.03 -4.98 -1.03
C PHE A 37 -0.98 -4.22 -0.18
N TYR A 38 -0.71 -4.08 1.11
CA TYR A 38 -1.58 -3.38 2.04
C TYR A 38 -1.81 -1.92 1.64
N LEU A 39 -0.74 -1.17 1.37
CA LEU A 39 -0.82 0.24 0.96
C LEU A 39 -1.66 0.39 -0.31
N VAL A 40 -1.33 -0.38 -1.36
CA VAL A 40 -1.93 -0.20 -2.69
C VAL A 40 -3.40 -0.61 -2.67
N MET A 41 -3.76 -1.73 -2.03
CA MET A 41 -5.15 -2.20 -1.94
C MET A 41 -6.04 -1.18 -1.23
N ILE A 42 -5.60 -0.69 -0.07
CA ILE A 42 -6.38 0.29 0.71
C ILE A 42 -6.47 1.63 -0.02
N ALA A 43 -5.38 2.11 -0.60
CA ALA A 43 -5.36 3.37 -1.34
C ALA A 43 -6.16 3.31 -2.66
N ALA A 44 -6.25 2.13 -3.28
CA ALA A 44 -7.11 1.87 -4.43
C ALA A 44 -8.59 1.67 -4.05
N GLY A 45 -8.90 1.57 -2.76
CA GLY A 45 -10.26 1.34 -2.27
C GLY A 45 -10.77 -0.08 -2.52
N LEU A 46 -9.88 -1.07 -2.65
CA LEU A 46 -10.24 -2.47 -2.82
C LEU A 46 -10.28 -3.22 -1.48
N GLU A 47 -11.22 -4.16 -1.39
CA GLU A 47 -11.27 -5.15 -0.31
C GLU A 47 -10.27 -6.29 -0.59
N PHE A 48 -9.72 -6.90 0.45
CA PHE A 48 -8.69 -7.95 0.29
C PHE A 48 -9.23 -9.26 -0.29
N ASP A 49 -10.55 -9.45 -0.27
CA ASP A 49 -11.29 -10.57 -0.84
C ASP A 49 -11.96 -10.20 -2.18
N CYS A 50 -11.54 -9.11 -2.83
CA CYS A 50 -12.03 -8.75 -4.16
C CYS A 50 -11.68 -9.82 -5.21
N ASP A 51 -12.50 -9.90 -6.27
CA ASP A 51 -12.21 -10.77 -7.41
C ASP A 51 -10.83 -10.47 -8.01
N GLU A 52 -10.08 -11.51 -8.39
CA GLU A 52 -8.73 -11.34 -8.97
C GLU A 52 -8.73 -10.42 -10.20
N GLU A 53 -9.83 -10.44 -10.98
CA GLU A 53 -10.03 -9.58 -12.14
C GLU A 53 -10.01 -8.08 -11.79
N ALA A 54 -10.36 -7.71 -10.56
CA ALA A 54 -10.28 -6.33 -10.10
C ALA A 54 -8.83 -5.85 -10.00
N LEU A 55 -7.87 -6.74 -9.75
CA LEU A 55 -6.46 -6.41 -9.60
C LEU A 55 -5.79 -6.01 -10.93
N ASP A 56 -6.36 -6.45 -12.05
CA ASP A 56 -5.84 -6.25 -13.40
C ASP A 56 -6.54 -5.12 -14.16
N LYS A 57 -7.54 -4.46 -13.53
CA LYS A 57 -8.22 -3.30 -14.13
C LYS A 57 -7.36 -2.03 -14.05
N PRO A 58 -7.36 -1.21 -15.12
CA PRO A 58 -6.86 0.16 -15.09
C PRO A 58 -7.39 0.98 -13.92
N LEU A 59 -6.49 1.65 -13.20
CA LEU A 59 -6.86 2.65 -12.22
C LEU A 59 -6.98 4.04 -12.86
N LEU A 60 -7.76 4.90 -12.21
CA LEU A 60 -7.82 6.32 -12.55
C LEU A 60 -6.51 7.02 -12.15
N ASP A 61 -6.07 8.00 -12.94
CA ASP A 61 -4.82 8.73 -12.71
C ASP A 61 -4.73 9.32 -11.30
N ASN A 62 -5.84 9.86 -10.76
CA ASN A 62 -5.85 10.44 -9.42
C ASN A 62 -5.64 9.40 -8.30
N ILE A 63 -6.03 8.14 -8.54
CA ILE A 63 -5.77 7.04 -7.60
C ILE A 63 -4.30 6.62 -7.67
N ILE A 64 -3.74 6.57 -8.88
CA ILE A 64 -2.31 6.29 -9.10
C ILE A 64 -1.45 7.37 -8.41
N GLU A 65 -1.76 8.64 -8.63
CA GLU A 65 -1.08 9.78 -7.99
C GLU A 65 -1.18 9.72 -6.46
N HIS A 66 -2.35 9.34 -5.92
CA HIS A 66 -2.54 9.17 -4.49
C HIS A 66 -1.63 8.06 -3.93
N ILE A 67 -1.59 6.89 -4.60
CA ILE A 67 -0.73 5.76 -4.21
C ILE A 67 0.73 6.18 -4.26
N GLU A 68 1.19 6.80 -5.34
CA GLU A 68 2.58 7.25 -5.47
C GLU A 68 2.95 8.27 -4.37
N SER A 69 2.04 9.17 -3.99
CA SER A 69 2.25 10.09 -2.87
C SER A 69 2.42 9.38 -1.52
N LEU A 70 1.65 8.32 -1.26
CA LEU A 70 1.80 7.53 -0.03
C LEU A 70 3.11 6.75 -0.01
N VAL A 71 3.51 6.18 -1.15
CA VAL A 71 4.80 5.48 -1.31
C VAL A 71 5.96 6.42 -1.06
N GLU A 72 5.92 7.63 -1.61
CA GLU A 72 6.94 8.65 -1.39
C GLU A 72 7.04 9.02 0.11
N LYS A 73 5.90 9.25 0.78
CA LYS A 73 5.87 9.51 2.23
C LYS A 73 6.47 8.36 3.02
N ARG A 74 6.08 7.12 2.71
CA ARG A 74 6.59 5.92 3.39
C ARG A 74 8.11 5.82 3.30
N ILE A 75 8.68 6.08 2.13
CA ILE A 75 10.13 5.99 1.87
C ILE A 75 10.87 7.16 2.52
N ASN A 76 10.45 8.39 2.25
CA ASN A 76 11.19 9.58 2.64
C ASN A 76 11.03 9.92 4.12
N GLN A 77 9.83 9.72 4.67
CA GLN A 77 9.51 10.05 6.05
C GLN A 77 9.60 8.83 6.98
N ARG A 78 9.79 7.62 6.43
CA ARG A 78 9.89 6.37 7.19
C ARG A 78 8.66 6.08 8.08
N VAL A 79 7.51 6.67 7.76
CA VAL A 79 6.25 6.49 8.48
C VAL A 79 5.64 5.14 8.08
N PRO A 80 5.42 4.18 9.00
CA PRO A 80 4.74 2.92 8.71
C PRO A 80 3.43 3.12 7.95
N VAL A 81 3.14 2.23 6.99
CA VAL A 81 1.93 2.35 6.16
C VAL A 81 0.67 2.37 7.02
N ALA A 82 0.65 1.62 8.13
CA ALA A 82 -0.49 1.58 9.03
C ALA A 82 -0.96 2.97 9.51
N TYR A 83 -0.04 3.90 9.74
CA TYR A 83 -0.36 5.27 10.12
C TYR A 83 -0.79 6.12 8.92
N LEU A 84 -0.24 5.86 7.73
CA LEU A 84 -0.62 6.56 6.50
C LEU A 84 -2.07 6.26 6.08
N VAL A 85 -2.51 5.01 6.26
CA VAL A 85 -3.88 4.58 5.91
C VAL A 85 -4.83 4.53 7.12
N ASN A 86 -4.34 4.92 8.30
CA ASN A 86 -5.00 4.83 9.61
C ASN A 86 -5.60 3.46 9.95
N GLN A 87 -4.93 2.38 9.54
CA GLN A 87 -5.40 1.01 9.71
C GLN A 87 -4.23 0.06 10.00
N ALA A 88 -4.39 -0.86 10.93
CA ALA A 88 -3.45 -1.96 11.16
C ALA A 88 -4.17 -3.30 11.34
N TRP A 89 -3.44 -4.40 11.14
CA TRP A 89 -3.91 -5.75 11.41
C TRP A 89 -3.27 -6.30 12.68
N PHE A 90 -4.10 -6.77 13.60
CA PHE A 90 -3.64 -7.46 14.79
C PHE A 90 -4.57 -8.65 15.10
N ALA A 91 -3.99 -9.83 15.32
CA ALA A 91 -4.72 -11.06 15.66
C ALA A 91 -5.92 -11.37 14.73
N GLY A 92 -5.80 -11.10 13.43
CA GLY A 92 -6.87 -11.34 12.44
C GLY A 92 -7.98 -10.29 12.42
N HIS A 93 -7.82 -9.18 13.14
CA HIS A 93 -8.77 -8.07 13.18
C HIS A 93 -8.14 -6.77 12.68
N LYS A 94 -8.95 -5.98 11.97
CA LYS A 94 -8.60 -4.63 11.51
C LYS A 94 -8.85 -3.62 12.63
N PHE A 95 -7.84 -2.85 12.96
CA PHE A 95 -7.90 -1.77 13.95
C PHE A 95 -7.64 -0.43 13.28
N TYR A 96 -8.30 0.62 13.77
CA TYR A 96 -7.89 1.99 13.48
C TYR A 96 -6.64 2.30 14.30
N VAL A 97 -5.64 2.90 13.67
CA VAL A 97 -4.33 3.19 14.29
C VAL A 97 -3.88 4.58 13.83
N ASP A 98 -3.37 5.40 14.76
CA ASP A 98 -2.75 6.70 14.49
C ASP A 98 -1.33 6.76 15.12
N GLU A 99 -0.65 7.89 14.99
CA GLU A 99 0.72 8.10 15.51
C GLU A 99 0.87 8.07 17.05
N ARG A 100 -0.21 7.82 17.81
CA ARG A 100 -0.24 7.91 19.27
C ARG A 100 -0.15 6.56 19.99
N VAL A 101 0.01 5.46 19.24
CA VAL A 101 0.13 4.09 19.77
C VAL A 101 1.49 3.46 19.51
#